data_AF-E4MRK4-F1
#
_entry.id   AF-E4MRK4-F1
#
_cell.length_a   1.000
_cell.length_b   1.000
_cell.length_c   1.000
_cell.angle_alpha   90.00
_cell.angle_beta   90.00
_cell.angle_gamma   90.00
#
_symmetry.space_group_name_H-M   'P 1'
#
loop_
_entity.id
_entity.type
_entity.pdbx_description
1 polymer ?
#
loop_
_entity_poly.entity_id
_entity_poly.type
_entity_poly.pdbx_seq_one_letter_code
_entity_poly.pdbx_strand_id
1 'polypeptide(L)'
;MRTVIYLEGFVKKVYKKLTDEGYESDKDDRPSFIYFTRTEENHQFEIALRFMRNRFTTYVNYRNLLVLEQLKALGISPFHSELIGCTFSEIPDKYSFGRRLTPEELRKHTMIRYKEPEELFEEWEEYYKTIMIPFLNECYDIKKVYNWVVQENIETKPYLYDQCLFFYFVGKMANISNEELKKLFDTYSERVKEGTPYNSYEKFSLLKNKVLKELK
;
A
#
# COMPACT_ATOMS: atom_id res chain seq x y z
N MET A 1 22.46 24.26 0.19
CA MET A 1 21.63 25.22 0.96
C MET A 1 20.23 25.42 0.35
N ARG A 2 20.05 25.74 -0.94
CA ARG A 2 18.71 25.91 -1.55
C ARG A 2 17.79 24.68 -1.46
N THR A 3 18.32 23.47 -1.65
CA THR A 3 17.54 22.21 -1.57
C THR A 3 16.97 21.94 -0.18
N VAL A 4 17.62 22.42 0.89
CA VAL A 4 17.21 22.19 2.29
C VAL A 4 16.04 23.11 2.66
N ILE A 5 16.09 24.38 2.26
CA ILE A 5 15.03 25.38 2.54
C ILE A 5 13.75 25.06 1.75
N TYR A 6 13.89 24.55 0.52
CA TYR A 6 12.76 24.18 -0.33
C TYR A 6 11.95 23.01 0.21
N LEU A 7 12.67 22.00 0.72
CA LEU A 7 12.09 20.85 1.38
C LEU A 7 11.33 21.30 2.63
N GLU A 8 11.87 22.23 3.42
CA GLU A 8 11.18 22.69 4.62
C GLU A 8 9.81 23.34 4.35
N GLY A 9 9.68 24.19 3.32
CA GLY A 9 8.42 24.90 3.05
C GLY A 9 7.27 23.97 2.65
N PHE A 10 7.52 23.13 1.65
CA PHE A 10 6.56 22.14 1.17
C PHE A 10 6.26 21.08 2.25
N VAL A 11 7.29 20.53 2.90
CA VAL A 11 7.12 19.49 3.92
C VAL A 11 6.35 20.02 5.12
N LYS A 12 6.61 21.25 5.59
CA LYS A 12 5.84 21.85 6.69
C LYS A 12 4.35 21.97 6.35
N LYS A 13 4.01 22.28 5.10
CA LYS A 13 2.61 22.34 4.65
C LYS A 13 1.96 20.97 4.61
N VAL A 14 2.62 19.96 4.04
CA VAL A 14 2.10 18.58 4.04
C VAL A 14 1.95 18.05 5.46
N TYR A 15 2.96 18.27 6.30
CA TYR A 15 2.92 17.92 7.71
C TYR A 15 1.70 18.52 8.39
N LYS A 16 1.54 19.85 8.31
CA LYS A 16 0.40 20.56 8.89
C LYS A 16 -0.93 20.00 8.37
N LYS A 17 -1.06 19.84 7.06
CA LYS A 17 -2.26 19.32 6.40
C LYS A 17 -2.65 17.95 6.93
N LEU A 18 -1.71 17.00 6.98
CA LEU A 18 -1.96 15.64 7.44
C LEU A 18 -2.21 15.58 8.95
N THR A 19 -1.49 16.37 9.76
CA THR A 19 -1.77 16.46 11.20
C THR A 19 -3.14 17.05 11.51
N ASP A 20 -3.56 18.08 10.75
CA ASP A 20 -4.90 18.67 10.88
C ASP A 20 -6.00 17.65 10.53
N GLU A 21 -5.69 16.63 9.73
CA GLU A 21 -6.58 15.54 9.33
C GLU A 21 -6.40 14.24 10.16
N GLY A 22 -5.71 14.35 11.30
CA GLY A 22 -5.60 13.29 12.29
C GLY A 22 -4.50 12.26 12.04
N TYR A 23 -3.57 12.52 11.11
CA TYR A 23 -2.38 11.67 10.97
C TYR A 23 -1.33 12.04 12.02
N GLU A 24 -0.74 11.00 12.60
CA GLU A 24 0.43 11.10 13.47
C GLU A 24 1.70 10.84 12.65
N SER A 25 2.83 11.45 13.04
CA SER A 25 4.14 11.19 12.43
C SER A 25 5.15 10.90 13.51
N ASP A 26 6.03 9.93 13.25
CA ASP A 26 7.13 9.61 14.15
C ASP A 26 8.17 10.74 14.11
N LYS A 27 8.45 11.35 15.26
CA LYS A 27 9.38 12.48 15.39
C LYS A 27 10.84 12.15 15.03
N ASP A 28 11.15 10.90 14.73
CA ASP A 28 12.49 10.39 14.36
C ASP A 28 12.70 10.35 12.83
N ASP A 29 12.02 11.25 12.13
CA ASP A 29 12.11 11.43 10.68
C ASP A 29 13.55 11.77 10.27
N ARG A 30 14.19 10.83 9.60
CA ARG A 30 15.33 11.16 8.74
C ARG A 30 14.81 12.14 7.68
N PRO A 31 15.53 13.23 7.37
CA PRO A 31 15.05 14.25 6.42
C PRO A 31 14.80 13.74 4.99
N SER A 32 15.09 12.46 4.71
CA SER A 32 14.90 11.79 3.43
C SER A 32 13.63 10.93 3.35
N PHE A 33 12.93 10.68 4.46
CA PHE A 33 11.72 9.87 4.46
C PHE A 33 10.84 10.17 5.70
N ILE A 34 9.60 10.60 5.48
CA ILE A 34 8.64 10.93 6.55
C ILE A 34 7.42 10.01 6.46
N TYR A 35 6.99 9.46 7.59
CA TYR A 35 5.80 8.61 7.67
C TYR A 35 4.67 9.30 8.44
N PHE A 36 3.46 9.20 7.91
CA PHE A 36 2.22 9.65 8.52
C PHE A 36 1.28 8.47 8.65
N THR A 37 0.76 8.21 9.85
CA THR A 37 -0.15 7.12 10.12
C THR A 37 -1.44 7.64 10.76
N ARG A 38 -2.58 7.17 10.27
CA ARG A 38 -3.89 7.39 10.89
C ARG A 38 -4.55 6.04 11.12
N THR A 39 -5.06 5.82 12.31
CA THR A 39 -5.75 4.57 12.66
C THR A 39 -7.16 4.87 13.12
N GLU A 40 -8.12 4.17 12.52
CA GLU A 40 -9.54 4.25 12.82
C GLU A 40 -10.11 2.83 12.93
N GLU A 41 -10.55 2.44 14.12
CA GLU A 41 -10.97 1.06 14.41
C GLU A 41 -9.90 0.03 13.96
N ASN A 42 -10.26 -0.83 12.99
CA ASN A 42 -9.37 -1.84 12.41
C ASN A 42 -8.66 -1.36 11.14
N HIS A 43 -8.84 -0.11 10.72
CA HIS A 43 -8.23 0.46 9.52
C HIS A 43 -7.00 1.29 9.90
N GLN A 44 -5.87 1.00 9.27
CA GLN A 44 -4.67 1.81 9.37
C GLN A 44 -4.29 2.33 7.99
N PHE A 45 -4.25 3.64 7.88
CA PHE A 45 -3.87 4.39 6.68
C PHE A 45 -2.49 4.99 6.88
N GLU A 46 -1.66 4.90 5.86
CA GLU A 46 -0.31 5.44 5.89
C GLU A 46 -0.08 6.30 4.65
N ILE A 47 0.48 7.48 4.88
CA ILE A 47 0.99 8.33 3.82
C ILE A 47 2.45 8.56 4.12
N ALA A 48 3.32 8.33 3.15
CA ALA A 48 4.74 8.57 3.35
C ALA A 48 5.34 9.42 2.25
N LEU A 49 6.35 10.19 2.63
CA LEU A 49 7.01 11.13 1.75
C LEU A 49 8.49 10.81 1.67
N ARG A 50 8.95 10.40 0.50
CA ARG A 50 10.37 10.15 0.24
C ARG A 50 11.01 11.28 -0.54
N PHE A 51 12.18 11.68 -0.07
CA PHE A 51 12.98 12.73 -0.68
C PHE A 51 14.32 12.14 -1.16
N MET A 52 14.47 12.01 -2.48
CA MET A 52 15.76 11.68 -3.09
C MET A 52 16.24 12.76 -4.07
N ARG A 53 17.44 13.28 -3.87
CA ARG A 53 18.14 14.21 -4.79
C ARG A 53 17.27 15.35 -5.34
N ASN A 54 16.58 15.12 -6.47
CA ASN A 54 15.73 16.09 -7.18
C ASN A 54 14.29 15.59 -7.39
N ARG A 55 13.86 14.57 -6.64
CA ARG A 55 12.54 13.94 -6.75
C ARG A 55 11.84 13.84 -5.41
N PHE A 56 10.53 13.83 -5.48
CA PHE A 56 9.62 13.59 -4.38
C PHE A 56 8.71 12.42 -4.76
N THR A 57 8.51 11.50 -3.82
CA THR A 57 7.61 10.35 -4.02
C THR A 57 6.69 10.25 -2.81
N THR A 58 5.39 10.40 -3.05
CA THR A 58 4.35 10.02 -2.08
C THR A 58 4.11 8.53 -2.17
N TYR A 59 3.95 7.90 -1.01
CA TYR A 59 3.48 6.55 -0.84
C TYR A 59 2.14 6.62 -0.09
N VAL A 60 1.18 5.79 -0.49
CA VAL A 60 -0.09 5.65 0.21
C VAL A 60 -0.31 4.19 0.43
N ASN A 61 -0.44 3.80 1.69
CA ASN A 61 -0.68 2.43 2.08
C ASN A 61 -1.93 2.30 2.94
N TYR A 62 -2.54 1.13 2.86
CA TYR A 62 -3.63 0.72 3.74
C TYR A 62 -3.31 -0.65 4.32
N ARG A 63 -3.75 -0.89 5.56
CA ARG A 63 -3.79 -2.24 6.14
C ARG A 63 -4.93 -2.38 7.14
N ASN A 64 -5.43 -3.60 7.26
CA ASN A 64 -6.45 -3.96 8.23
C ASN A 64 -5.81 -4.65 9.45
N LEU A 65 -5.94 -4.05 10.62
CA LEU A 65 -5.30 -4.51 11.86
C LEU A 65 -5.83 -5.87 12.31
N LEU A 66 -7.12 -6.16 12.12
CA LEU A 66 -7.70 -7.46 12.45
C LEU A 66 -7.07 -8.59 11.62
N VAL A 67 -6.77 -8.35 10.35
CA VAL A 67 -6.06 -9.32 9.51
C VAL A 67 -4.63 -9.55 10.02
N LEU A 68 -3.94 -8.49 10.45
CA LEU A 68 -2.60 -8.62 11.04
C LEU A 68 -2.63 -9.42 12.34
N GLU A 69 -3.63 -9.23 13.19
CA GLU A 69 -3.82 -10.02 14.40
C GLU A 69 -4.05 -11.50 14.08
N GLN A 70 -4.87 -11.81 13.06
CA GLN A 70 -5.10 -13.18 12.60
C GLN A 70 -3.81 -13.83 12.09
N LEU A 71 -3.01 -13.11 11.29
CA LEU A 71 -1.70 -13.60 10.83
C LEU A 71 -0.74 -13.84 12.00
N LYS A 72 -0.67 -12.89 12.95
CA LYS A 72 0.17 -12.98 14.15
C LYS A 72 -0.21 -14.17 15.01
N ALA A 73 -1.50 -14.45 15.19
CA ALA A 73 -2.00 -15.62 15.92
C ALA A 73 -1.52 -16.94 15.31
N LEU A 74 -1.28 -16.99 13.99
CA LEU A 74 -0.70 -18.14 13.29
C LEU A 74 0.84 -18.20 13.33
N GLY A 75 1.47 -17.30 14.08
CA GLY A 75 2.91 -17.13 14.12
C GLY A 75 3.48 -16.66 12.78
N ILE A 76 2.70 -15.90 12.01
CA ILE A 76 3.09 -15.34 10.72
C ILE A 76 3.37 -13.85 10.92
N SER A 77 4.63 -13.45 10.73
CA SER A 77 5.00 -12.04 10.65
C SER A 77 5.16 -11.68 9.17
N PRO A 78 4.20 -10.97 8.55
CA PRO A 78 4.37 -10.53 7.18
C PRO A 78 5.57 -9.58 7.07
N PHE A 79 6.39 -9.76 6.05
CA PHE A 79 7.46 -8.81 5.69
C PHE A 79 6.85 -7.58 4.99
N HIS A 80 5.72 -7.77 4.31
CA HIS A 80 4.92 -6.73 3.66
C HIS A 80 3.54 -6.68 4.33
N SER A 81 3.41 -5.87 5.38
CA SER A 81 2.14 -5.66 6.11
C SER A 81 1.22 -4.62 5.46
N GLU A 82 1.71 -3.93 4.43
CA GLU A 82 0.95 -3.02 3.58
C GLU A 82 0.07 -3.86 2.64
N LEU A 83 -1.25 -3.81 2.85
CA LEU A 83 -2.26 -4.55 2.07
C LEU A 83 -2.24 -4.08 0.61
N ILE A 84 -2.09 -2.77 0.47
CA ILE A 84 -2.00 -2.02 -0.77
C ILE A 84 -1.00 -0.90 -0.49
N GLY A 85 -0.03 -0.69 -1.40
CA GLY A 85 0.93 0.40 -1.32
C GLY A 85 1.46 0.80 -2.70
N CYS A 86 1.40 2.09 -3.04
CA CYS A 86 1.84 2.61 -4.35
C CYS A 86 3.00 3.59 -4.23
N THR A 87 4.03 3.43 -5.06
CA THR A 87 5.01 4.49 -5.36
C THR A 87 4.44 5.44 -6.40
N PHE A 88 4.26 6.71 -6.08
CA PHE A 88 3.69 7.68 -7.02
C PHE A 88 4.51 7.92 -8.31
N SER A 89 5.84 7.91 -8.20
CA SER A 89 6.75 8.07 -9.36
C SER A 89 6.82 6.84 -10.27
N GLU A 90 6.20 5.75 -9.83
CA GLU A 90 6.17 4.46 -10.50
C GLU A 90 4.83 3.81 -10.18
N ILE A 91 3.69 4.51 -10.34
CA ILE A 91 2.39 3.83 -10.36
C ILE A 91 2.49 2.88 -11.56
N PRO A 92 2.80 1.60 -11.38
CA PRO A 92 2.83 0.70 -12.50
C PRO A 92 1.35 0.47 -12.83
N ASP A 93 1.03 0.17 -14.08
CA ASP A 93 -0.34 -0.08 -14.55
C ASP A 93 -1.15 -1.07 -13.66
N LYS A 94 -0.48 -1.81 -12.77
CA LYS A 94 -1.04 -2.84 -11.88
C LYS A 94 -1.50 -2.39 -10.48
N TYR A 95 -1.24 -1.15 -10.05
CA TYR A 95 -1.71 -0.66 -8.73
C TYR A 95 -2.60 0.58 -8.86
N SER A 96 -3.18 0.83 -10.03
CA SER A 96 -4.10 1.94 -10.28
C SER A 96 -5.57 1.58 -10.01
N PHE A 97 -5.83 0.81 -8.93
CA PHE A 97 -7.12 0.43 -8.35
C PHE A 97 -8.36 1.00 -9.05
N GLY A 98 -8.86 0.31 -10.07
CA GLY A 98 -10.08 0.66 -10.79
C GLY A 98 -10.06 1.88 -11.73
N ARG A 99 -9.01 2.71 -11.76
CA ARG A 99 -8.82 3.77 -12.77
C ARG A 99 -7.35 3.92 -13.12
N ARG A 100 -7.00 3.45 -14.33
CA ARG A 100 -5.71 3.72 -14.95
C ARG A 100 -5.54 5.23 -15.12
N LEU A 101 -4.55 5.80 -14.43
CA LEU A 101 -4.09 7.15 -14.77
C LEU A 101 -3.47 7.06 -16.16
N THR A 102 -3.94 7.90 -17.07
CA THR A 102 -3.35 8.08 -18.38
C THR A 102 -1.88 8.49 -18.23
N PRO A 103 -1.03 8.19 -19.21
CA PRO A 103 0.35 8.71 -19.22
C PRO A 103 0.43 10.23 -19.06
N GLU A 104 -0.62 10.97 -19.41
CA GLU A 104 -0.71 12.42 -19.22
C GLU A 104 -0.96 12.81 -17.77
N GLU A 105 -1.89 12.13 -17.09
CA GLU A 105 -2.12 12.31 -15.65
C GLU A 105 -0.86 11.93 -14.86
N LEU A 106 -0.19 10.82 -15.20
CA LEU A 106 1.09 10.43 -14.59
C LEU A 106 2.19 11.49 -14.79
N ARG A 107 2.21 12.16 -15.95
CA ARG A 107 3.16 13.26 -16.22
C ARG A 107 2.85 14.52 -15.40
N LYS A 108 1.57 14.88 -15.23
CA LYS A 108 1.13 16.00 -14.37
C LYS A 108 1.50 15.77 -12.91
N HIS A 109 1.55 14.50 -12.54
CA HIS A 109 1.82 14.03 -11.20
C HIS A 109 3.30 13.69 -10.95
N THR A 110 4.19 13.68 -11.95
CA THR A 110 5.63 13.53 -11.68
C THR A 110 6.18 14.82 -11.08
N MET A 111 6.26 14.90 -9.75
CA MET A 111 6.68 16.11 -9.05
C MET A 111 8.20 16.31 -9.13
N ILE A 112 8.59 17.23 -10.00
CA ILE A 112 9.98 17.63 -10.25
C ILE A 112 10.31 18.84 -9.35
N ARG A 113 11.43 18.78 -8.62
CA ARG A 113 11.88 19.80 -7.63
C ARG A 113 12.25 21.20 -8.18
N TYR A 114 11.75 21.61 -9.35
CA TYR A 114 12.04 22.93 -9.93
C TYR A 114 10.88 23.95 -9.76
N LYS A 115 9.78 23.59 -9.08
CA LYS A 115 8.58 24.43 -8.85
C LYS A 115 8.50 24.95 -7.44
N GLU A 116 8.14 26.23 -7.24
CA GLU A 116 8.13 26.89 -5.93
C GLU A 116 7.37 26.04 -4.89
N PRO A 117 7.74 26.09 -3.58
CA PRO A 117 7.14 25.18 -2.59
C PRO A 117 5.63 25.28 -2.47
N GLU A 118 5.06 26.44 -2.81
CA GLU A 118 3.61 26.67 -2.88
C GLU A 118 2.99 25.91 -4.06
N GLU A 119 3.53 26.05 -5.26
CA GLU A 119 3.08 25.34 -6.46
C GLU A 119 3.19 23.81 -6.27
N LEU A 120 4.29 23.36 -5.65
CA LEU A 120 4.48 21.95 -5.33
C LEU A 120 3.44 21.44 -4.32
N PHE A 121 3.06 22.26 -3.34
CA PHE A 121 2.03 21.90 -2.37
C PHE A 121 0.65 21.88 -3.00
N GLU A 122 0.30 22.85 -3.85
CA GLU A 122 -0.98 22.87 -4.56
C GLU A 122 -1.17 21.61 -5.42
N GLU A 123 -0.14 21.19 -6.15
CA GLU A 123 -0.16 19.97 -6.95
C GLU A 123 -0.29 18.70 -6.10
N TRP A 124 0.44 18.65 -4.98
CA TRP A 124 0.30 17.54 -4.04
C TRP A 124 -1.08 17.53 -3.37
N GLU A 125 -1.65 18.69 -3.03
CA GLU A 125 -2.95 18.80 -2.38
C GLU A 125 -4.10 18.44 -3.34
N GLU A 126 -3.99 18.82 -4.62
CA GLU A 126 -4.92 18.36 -5.65
C GLU A 126 -4.88 16.84 -5.77
N TYR A 127 -3.68 16.24 -5.79
CA TYR A 127 -3.52 14.78 -5.79
C TYR A 127 -4.10 14.12 -4.53
N TYR A 128 -3.85 14.71 -3.37
CA TYR A 128 -4.39 14.26 -2.10
C TYR A 128 -5.93 14.21 -2.14
N LYS A 129 -6.57 15.26 -2.63
CA LYS A 129 -8.03 15.37 -2.74
C LYS A 129 -8.64 14.46 -3.80
N THR A 130 -8.01 14.35 -4.96
CA THR A 130 -8.61 13.70 -6.14
C THR A 130 -8.31 12.21 -6.25
N ILE A 131 -7.24 11.74 -5.61
CA ILE A 131 -6.77 10.35 -5.73
C ILE A 131 -6.61 9.69 -4.37
N MET A 132 -5.86 10.31 -3.44
CA MET A 132 -5.54 9.66 -2.16
C MET A 132 -6.78 9.49 -1.28
N ILE A 133 -7.55 10.57 -1.06
CA ILE A 133 -8.77 10.50 -0.24
C ILE A 133 -9.78 9.49 -0.80
N PRO A 134 -10.15 9.51 -2.10
CA PRO A 134 -11.05 8.52 -2.65
C PRO A 134 -10.56 7.08 -2.45
N PHE A 135 -9.27 6.81 -2.69
CA PHE A 135 -8.67 5.50 -2.45
C PHE A 135 -8.81 5.06 -0.99
N LEU A 136 -8.43 5.93 -0.04
CA LEU A 136 -8.50 5.63 1.39
C LEU A 136 -9.95 5.40 1.84
N ASN A 137 -10.90 6.18 1.31
CA ASN A 137 -12.33 6.01 1.59
C ASN A 137 -12.89 4.67 1.08
N GLU A 138 -12.40 4.19 -0.07
CA GLU A 138 -12.82 2.89 -0.58
C GLU A 138 -12.21 1.72 0.21
N CYS A 139 -11.07 1.91 0.89
CA CYS A 139 -10.43 0.90 1.74
C CYS A 139 -11.26 0.51 2.97
N TYR A 140 -12.25 1.32 3.38
CA TYR A 140 -13.20 0.94 4.43
C TYR A 140 -14.11 -0.22 3.99
N ASP A 141 -14.35 -0.39 2.69
CA ASP A 141 -15.13 -1.51 2.17
C ASP A 141 -14.22 -2.71 1.87
N ILE A 142 -14.19 -3.67 2.80
CA ILE A 142 -13.35 -4.86 2.69
C ILE A 142 -13.64 -5.70 1.43
N LYS A 143 -14.87 -5.63 0.89
CA LYS A 143 -15.24 -6.35 -0.33
C LYS A 143 -14.66 -5.66 -1.57
N LYS A 144 -14.63 -4.33 -1.60
CA LYS A 144 -13.88 -3.59 -2.64
C LYS A 144 -12.40 -3.91 -2.59
N VAL A 145 -11.82 -3.90 -1.39
CA VAL A 145 -10.42 -4.26 -1.16
C VAL A 145 -10.12 -5.68 -1.68
N TYR A 146 -10.98 -6.66 -1.38
CA TYR A 146 -10.86 -8.02 -1.91
C TYR A 146 -10.94 -8.06 -3.44
N ASN A 147 -11.94 -7.39 -4.03
CA ASN A 147 -12.15 -7.39 -5.47
C ASN A 147 -10.96 -6.80 -6.22
N TRP A 148 -10.37 -5.71 -5.72
CA TRP A 148 -9.15 -5.16 -6.32
C TRP A 148 -8.01 -6.16 -6.33
N VAL A 149 -7.77 -6.79 -5.18
CA VAL A 149 -6.67 -7.73 -5.00
C VAL A 149 -6.81 -8.97 -5.88
N VAL A 150 -8.02 -9.49 -6.03
CA VAL A 150 -8.27 -10.80 -6.66
C VAL A 150 -8.76 -10.68 -8.10
N GLN A 151 -9.62 -9.71 -8.42
CA GLN A 151 -10.24 -9.57 -9.74
C GLN A 151 -9.45 -8.64 -10.66
N GLU A 152 -8.80 -7.60 -10.13
CA GLU A 152 -7.96 -6.69 -10.94
C GLU A 152 -6.54 -7.24 -11.16
N ASN A 153 -6.30 -8.49 -10.74
CA ASN A 153 -5.13 -9.27 -11.10
C ASN A 153 -3.80 -8.59 -10.75
N ILE A 154 -3.74 -8.00 -9.55
CA ILE A 154 -2.48 -7.47 -9.01
C ILE A 154 -1.45 -8.60 -9.13
N GLU A 155 -0.42 -8.40 -9.94
CA GLU A 155 0.70 -9.32 -10.03
C GLU A 155 1.31 -9.42 -8.64
N THR A 156 0.92 -10.44 -7.88
CA THR A 156 1.66 -10.94 -6.74
C THR A 156 3.01 -11.33 -7.29
N LYS A 157 4.00 -10.44 -7.14
CA LYS A 157 5.37 -10.78 -7.51
C LYS A 157 5.72 -12.05 -6.72
N PRO A 158 6.40 -13.04 -7.32
CA PRO A 158 6.61 -14.35 -6.69
C PRO A 158 7.26 -14.32 -5.30
N TYR A 159 7.96 -13.24 -4.95
CA TYR A 159 8.58 -13.02 -3.64
C TYR A 159 7.67 -12.36 -2.59
N LEU A 160 6.45 -11.94 -2.95
CA LEU A 160 5.43 -11.34 -2.07
C LEU A 160 4.43 -12.40 -1.58
N TYR A 161 4.91 -13.60 -1.27
CA TYR A 161 4.08 -14.75 -0.89
C TYR A 161 3.34 -14.54 0.45
N ASP A 162 3.82 -13.61 1.27
CA ASP A 162 3.18 -13.17 2.51
C ASP A 162 1.94 -12.31 2.27
N GLN A 163 1.91 -11.53 1.18
CA GLN A 163 0.70 -10.80 0.76
C GLN A 163 -0.44 -11.74 0.38
N CYS A 164 -0.13 -12.89 -0.23
CA CYS A 164 -1.12 -13.91 -0.57
C CYS A 164 -1.88 -14.44 0.68
N LEU A 165 -1.20 -14.50 1.83
CA LEU A 165 -1.80 -14.93 3.10
C LEU A 165 -2.69 -13.83 3.66
N PHE A 166 -2.28 -12.58 3.52
CA PHE A 166 -3.09 -11.43 3.88
C PHE A 166 -4.41 -11.41 3.08
N PHE A 167 -4.33 -11.62 1.77
CA PHE A 167 -5.49 -11.61 0.86
C PHE A 167 -6.51 -12.69 1.18
N TYR A 168 -6.06 -13.84 1.67
CA TYR A 168 -6.94 -14.88 2.17
C TYR A 168 -7.86 -14.36 3.30
N PHE A 169 -7.28 -13.69 4.30
CA PHE A 169 -8.02 -13.17 5.44
C PHE A 169 -8.89 -11.97 5.09
N VAL A 170 -8.46 -11.13 4.15
CA VAL A 170 -9.32 -10.10 3.54
C VAL A 170 -10.55 -10.73 2.88
N GLY A 171 -10.35 -11.80 2.10
CA GLY A 171 -11.46 -12.53 1.48
C GLY A 171 -12.38 -13.20 2.50
N LYS A 172 -11.83 -13.71 3.61
CA LYS A 172 -12.63 -14.19 4.74
C LYS A 172 -13.51 -13.11 5.34
N MET A 173 -12.94 -11.94 5.63
CA MET A 173 -13.69 -10.79 6.12
C MET A 173 -14.75 -10.30 5.12
N ALA A 174 -14.47 -10.45 3.82
CA ALA A 174 -15.41 -10.17 2.74
C ALA A 174 -16.46 -11.27 2.49
N ASN A 175 -16.54 -12.29 3.38
CA ASN A 175 -17.48 -13.42 3.30
C ASN A 175 -17.35 -14.27 2.01
N ILE A 176 -16.14 -14.37 1.47
CA ILE A 176 -15.85 -15.24 0.33
C ILE A 176 -15.81 -16.70 0.77
N SER A 177 -16.34 -17.59 -0.07
CA SER A 177 -16.41 -19.01 0.24
C SER A 177 -15.02 -19.64 0.41
N ASN A 178 -14.93 -20.67 1.26
CA ASN A 178 -13.68 -21.41 1.45
C ASN A 178 -13.20 -22.05 0.14
N GLU A 179 -14.13 -22.48 -0.72
CA GLU A 179 -13.86 -23.06 -2.02
C GLU A 179 -13.17 -22.03 -2.95
N GLU A 180 -13.68 -20.80 -3.01
CA GLU A 180 -13.08 -19.73 -3.81
C GLU A 180 -11.71 -19.30 -3.27
N LEU A 181 -11.57 -19.18 -1.95
CA LEU A 181 -10.29 -18.85 -1.33
C LEU A 181 -9.23 -19.94 -1.51
N LYS A 182 -9.64 -21.22 -1.56
CA LYS A 182 -8.73 -22.33 -1.91
C LYS A 182 -8.24 -22.21 -3.35
N LYS A 183 -9.13 -21.94 -4.31
CA LYS A 183 -8.76 -21.71 -5.73
C LYS A 183 -7.79 -20.53 -5.88
N LEU A 184 -7.98 -19.48 -5.08
CA LEU A 184 -7.08 -18.33 -5.05
C LEU A 184 -5.67 -18.75 -4.61
N PHE A 185 -5.55 -19.54 -3.54
CA PHE A 185 -4.26 -20.09 -3.13
C PHE A 185 -3.61 -20.98 -4.18
N ASP A 186 -4.38 -21.77 -4.93
CA ASP A 186 -3.83 -22.60 -6.01
C ASP A 186 -3.27 -21.72 -7.14
N THR A 187 -3.96 -20.64 -7.48
CA THR A 187 -3.49 -19.65 -8.47
C THR A 187 -2.20 -18.98 -8.00
N TYR A 188 -2.11 -18.57 -6.72
CA TYR A 188 -0.88 -18.04 -6.15
C TYR A 188 0.24 -19.08 -6.07
N SER A 189 -0.09 -20.35 -5.81
CA SER A 189 0.88 -21.45 -5.78
C SER A 189 1.61 -21.55 -7.11
N GLU A 190 0.88 -21.53 -8.24
CA GLU A 190 1.49 -21.58 -9.57
C GLU A 190 2.36 -20.35 -9.86
N ARG A 191 1.89 -19.14 -9.53
CA ARG A 191 2.68 -17.92 -9.72
C ARG A 191 3.97 -17.90 -8.91
N VAL A 192 3.94 -18.39 -7.67
CA VAL A 192 5.13 -18.44 -6.80
C VAL A 192 6.12 -19.50 -7.29
N LYS A 193 5.68 -20.60 -7.90
CA LYS A 193 6.58 -21.59 -8.54
C LYS A 193 7.37 -20.95 -9.69
N GLU A 194 6.76 -20.03 -10.42
CA GLU A 194 7.34 -19.41 -11.62
C GLU A 194 8.42 -18.35 -11.32
N GLY A 195 8.59 -17.90 -10.07
CA GLY A 195 9.55 -16.83 -9.76
C GLY A 195 10.61 -17.11 -8.72
N THR A 196 11.79 -16.60 -9.01
CA THR A 196 12.93 -16.43 -8.11
C THR A 196 12.61 -15.38 -7.02
N PRO A 197 13.02 -15.57 -5.75
CA PRO A 197 14.20 -16.32 -5.30
C PRO A 197 13.95 -17.70 -4.66
N TYR A 198 15.03 -18.47 -4.50
CA TYR A 198 15.12 -19.79 -3.86
C TYR A 198 14.34 -19.84 -2.53
N ASN A 199 13.58 -20.92 -2.29
CA ASN A 199 12.74 -21.19 -1.11
C ASN A 199 11.43 -20.37 -0.97
N SER A 200 11.09 -19.48 -1.90
CA SER A 200 9.81 -18.74 -1.83
C SER A 200 8.59 -19.67 -1.89
N TYR A 201 8.64 -20.69 -2.76
CA TYR A 201 7.58 -21.69 -2.90
C TYR A 201 7.45 -22.60 -1.68
N GLU A 202 8.56 -23.04 -1.07
CA GLU A 202 8.53 -23.85 0.14
C GLU A 202 7.96 -23.07 1.33
N LYS A 203 8.39 -21.81 1.50
CA LYS A 203 7.86 -20.91 2.53
C LYS A 203 6.37 -20.65 2.32
N PHE A 204 5.96 -20.34 1.09
CA PHE A 204 4.55 -20.18 0.75
C PHE A 204 3.75 -21.45 1.05
N SER A 205 4.22 -22.62 0.63
CA SER A 205 3.53 -23.90 0.87
C SER A 205 3.36 -24.20 2.36
N LEU A 206 4.39 -23.92 3.17
CA LEU A 206 4.32 -24.07 4.62
C LEU A 206 3.28 -23.14 5.24
N LEU A 207 3.22 -21.89 4.80
CA LEU A 207 2.26 -20.90 5.31
C LEU A 207 0.83 -21.17 4.82
N LYS A 208 0.64 -21.53 3.55
CA LYS A 208 -0.64 -22.00 2.98
C LYS A 208 -1.18 -23.15 3.80
N ASN A 209 -0.35 -24.15 4.11
CA ASN A 209 -0.77 -25.31 4.90
C ASN A 209 -1.13 -24.95 6.35
N LYS A 210 -0.47 -23.96 6.96
CA LYS A 210 -0.88 -23.45 8.28
C LYS A 210 -2.28 -22.82 8.21
N VAL A 211 -2.48 -21.89 7.27
CA VAL A 211 -3.78 -21.22 7.09
C VAL A 211 -4.88 -22.24 6.80
N LEU A 212 -4.64 -23.23 5.95
CA LEU A 212 -5.64 -24.24 5.60
C LEU A 212 -5.99 -25.22 6.74
N LYS A 213 -5.09 -25.45 7.70
CA LYS A 213 -5.33 -26.34 8.85
C LYS A 213 -6.29 -25.73 9.88
N GLU A 214 -6.26 -24.41 10.03
CA GLU A 214 -7.13 -23.63 10.93
C GLU A 214 -8.57 -23.50 10.42
N LEU A 215 -8.86 -24.04 9.23
CA LEU A 215 -10.17 -24.02 8.59
C LEU A 215 -10.94 -25.33 8.71
N LYS A 216 -10.39 -26.30 9.45
CA LYS A 216 -11.08 -27.53 9.84
C LYS A 216 -11.80 -27.30 11.16
#